data_AF-A0A1U7I4J5-F1
#
_entry.id   AF-A0A1U7I4J5-F1
#
_cell.length_a   1.000
_cell.length_b   1.000
_cell.length_c   1.000
_cell.angle_alpha   90.00
_cell.angle_beta   90.00
_cell.angle_gamma   90.00
#
_symmetry.space_group_name_H-M   'P 1'
#
loop_
_entity.id
_entity.type
_entity.pdbx_description
1 polymer ?
#
loop_
_entity_poly.entity_id
_entity_poly.type
_entity_poly.pdbx_seq_one_letter_code
_entity_poly.pdbx_strand_id
1 'polypeptide(L)'
;MNLDIELIPSVEHSSIKTRLETSLNKCQNVKGAVAYWTIDTAFVTGLAEVLQREDSYYCIDIHKPTNIDYLAEFKKLDSNIFLHDYELKSNSQNYELEMQQKNPYLLHSKMILFELPDYKVEIWVGSHNFTQRAIRGVNIESSIIIRTNQNSKIYSDVLKYLTFIKDNCIPFDLKDVDFYKLLQGEYEEDTGSWVLELVGENAANLVDEKMIQLLGVDSKDLIDRLGQEIIIQILNLDDEKEYIYKAEVLQAGEMNLQNSKSFGITFSPRRYAVRGTDKIPYLRKEQEISQTLLQEHNYYINLEIIEPLIDYKVYYKPIRSKYNWTEITDPPHLLRMNQEDRDLLFQKQSKPIKRSDKKPIQLTEFSLKTISQSSRKQLKSYYGSPSNNLLALPGSFDETPKEIQRKRILTKRIVKPANKD
;
A
#
# COMPACT_ATOMS: atom_id res chain seq x y z
N MET A 1 46.74 -16.55 17.73
CA MET A 1 45.36 -17.05 17.88
C MET A 1 45.07 -17.92 16.68
N ASN A 2 44.66 -19.18 16.88
CA ASN A 2 44.15 -20.00 15.79
C ASN A 2 42.68 -19.60 15.57
N LEU A 3 42.38 -19.12 14.37
CA LEU A 3 41.00 -18.95 13.91
C LEU A 3 40.49 -20.32 13.48
N ASP A 4 39.36 -20.74 14.01
CA ASP A 4 38.64 -21.91 13.52
C ASP A 4 37.60 -21.44 12.51
N ILE A 5 37.73 -21.92 11.27
CA ILE A 5 36.95 -21.46 10.12
C ILE A 5 36.29 -22.68 9.46
N GLU A 6 34.99 -22.60 9.25
CA GLU A 6 34.17 -23.66 8.65
C GLU A 6 33.37 -23.08 7.47
N LEU A 7 33.32 -23.83 6.36
CA LEU A 7 32.44 -23.53 5.24
C LEU A 7 31.13 -24.32 5.39
N ILE A 8 30.00 -23.64 5.29
CA ILE A 8 28.66 -24.24 5.27
C ILE A 8 27.82 -23.68 4.11
N PRO A 9 26.79 -24.41 3.64
CA PRO A 9 26.59 -25.85 3.82
C PRO A 9 27.78 -26.70 3.35
N SER A 10 27.90 -27.95 3.82
CA SER A 10 28.83 -28.90 3.22
C SER A 10 28.31 -29.35 1.85
N VAL A 11 29.18 -29.95 1.02
CA VAL A 11 28.80 -30.45 -0.32
C VAL A 11 27.69 -31.50 -0.23
N GLU A 12 27.68 -32.29 0.85
CA GLU A 12 26.73 -33.37 1.10
C GLU A 12 25.42 -32.89 1.73
N HIS A 13 25.40 -31.69 2.33
CA HIS A 13 24.30 -31.21 3.17
C HIS A 13 23.96 -29.76 2.86
N SER A 14 23.06 -29.51 1.90
CA SER A 14 22.72 -28.16 1.44
C SER A 14 21.97 -27.29 2.47
N SER A 15 21.32 -27.89 3.47
CA SER A 15 20.55 -27.17 4.49
C SER A 15 21.45 -26.67 5.62
N ILE A 16 21.27 -25.41 6.03
CA ILE A 16 21.96 -24.83 7.19
C ILE A 16 21.09 -24.81 8.46
N LYS A 17 19.84 -25.28 8.38
CA LYS A 17 18.84 -25.17 9.46
C LYS A 17 19.35 -25.73 10.79
N THR A 18 19.72 -27.02 10.81
CA THR A 18 20.15 -27.71 12.04
C THR A 18 21.39 -27.06 12.65
N ARG A 19 22.32 -26.62 11.79
CA ARG A 19 23.55 -25.95 12.22
C ARG A 19 23.25 -24.58 12.83
N LEU A 20 22.31 -23.83 12.25
CA LEU A 20 21.83 -22.53 12.75
C LEU A 20 21.12 -22.68 14.10
N GLU A 21 20.19 -23.63 14.22
CA GLU A 21 19.50 -23.94 15.49
C GLU A 21 20.49 -24.35 16.58
N THR A 22 21.54 -25.11 16.23
CA THR A 22 22.62 -25.46 17.18
C THR A 22 23.35 -24.23 17.72
N SER A 23 23.60 -23.22 16.90
CA SER A 23 24.23 -21.96 17.36
C SER A 23 23.29 -21.15 18.24
N LEU A 24 22.02 -21.04 17.84
CA LEU A 24 21.00 -20.33 18.59
C LEU A 24 20.81 -20.91 19.99
N ASN A 25 20.72 -22.24 20.11
CA ASN A 25 20.54 -22.93 21.38
C ASN A 25 21.72 -22.74 22.35
N LYS A 26 22.90 -22.39 21.85
CA LYS A 26 24.11 -22.20 22.66
C LYS A 26 24.42 -20.74 22.97
N CYS A 27 23.89 -19.80 22.19
CA CYS A 27 24.28 -18.40 22.30
C CYS A 27 23.58 -17.71 23.49
N GLN A 28 24.27 -16.71 24.02
CA GLN A 28 23.77 -15.73 24.99
C GLN A 28 23.11 -14.54 24.30
N ASN A 29 23.63 -14.09 23.16
CA ASN A 29 22.99 -13.06 22.34
C ASN A 29 23.19 -13.36 20.85
N VAL A 30 22.29 -12.82 20.02
CA VAL A 30 22.42 -12.84 18.56
C VAL A 30 22.25 -11.45 17.98
N LYS A 31 23.20 -11.03 17.14
CA LYS A 31 23.14 -9.75 16.41
C LYS A 31 23.27 -10.06 14.92
N GLY A 32 22.34 -9.61 14.10
CA GLY A 32 22.33 -10.00 12.69
C GLY A 32 21.78 -8.94 11.75
N ALA A 33 22.12 -9.10 10.47
CA ALA A 33 21.53 -8.35 9.37
C ALA A 33 21.33 -9.27 8.15
N VAL A 34 20.16 -9.21 7.53
CA VAL A 34 19.84 -9.92 6.27
C VAL A 34 19.11 -8.99 5.32
N ALA A 35 19.25 -9.25 4.02
CA ALA A 35 18.46 -8.53 3.02
C ALA A 35 17.00 -8.99 3.06
N TYR A 36 16.74 -10.31 3.14
CA TYR A 36 15.38 -10.84 3.02
C TYR A 36 15.01 -11.78 4.16
N TRP A 37 13.73 -11.70 4.58
CA TRP A 37 13.16 -12.52 5.65
C TRP A 37 11.79 -13.09 5.27
N THR A 38 11.67 -14.42 5.13
CA THR A 38 10.41 -15.12 4.78
C THR A 38 10.13 -16.35 5.65
N ILE A 39 10.67 -16.37 6.86
CA ILE A 39 10.45 -17.42 7.84
C ILE A 39 9.57 -16.93 8.98
N ASP A 40 8.66 -17.77 9.45
CA ASP A 40 7.84 -17.55 10.65
C ASP A 40 8.61 -17.89 11.94
N THR A 41 7.98 -17.69 13.10
CA THR A 41 8.59 -17.94 14.41
C THR A 41 8.82 -19.43 14.73
N ALA A 42 8.12 -20.34 14.05
CA ALA A 42 8.23 -21.78 14.25
C ALA A 42 9.31 -22.43 13.35
N PHE A 43 9.73 -21.72 12.30
CA PHE A 43 10.59 -22.29 11.27
C PHE A 43 12.02 -22.56 11.75
N VAL A 44 12.62 -21.69 12.56
CA VAL A 44 13.94 -21.88 13.21
C VAL A 44 13.76 -21.79 14.71
N THR A 45 13.93 -22.93 15.38
CA THR A 45 13.70 -23.07 16.82
C THR A 45 14.65 -22.18 17.63
N GLY A 46 14.14 -21.53 18.67
CA GLY A 46 14.93 -20.70 19.59
C GLY A 46 15.26 -19.29 19.09
N LEU A 47 15.06 -18.98 17.80
CA LEU A 47 15.38 -17.66 17.25
C LEU A 47 14.60 -16.52 17.91
N ALA A 48 13.29 -16.66 18.05
CA ALA A 48 12.44 -15.64 18.65
C ALA A 48 12.80 -15.37 20.12
N GLU A 49 13.08 -16.42 20.89
CA GLU A 49 13.49 -16.34 22.30
C GLU A 49 14.83 -15.62 22.46
N VAL A 50 15.84 -15.99 21.67
CA VAL A 50 17.15 -15.32 21.73
C VAL A 50 17.02 -13.84 21.36
N LEU A 51 16.17 -13.50 20.40
CA LEU A 51 15.92 -12.12 19.98
C LEU A 51 15.16 -11.27 21.01
N GLN A 52 14.57 -11.84 22.06
CA GLN A 52 13.97 -11.09 23.16
C GLN A 52 15.02 -10.46 24.10
N ARG A 53 16.26 -10.94 24.05
CA ARG A 53 17.32 -10.48 24.94
C ARG A 53 17.74 -9.06 24.57
N GLU A 54 18.04 -8.24 25.57
CA GLU A 54 18.34 -6.80 25.43
C GLU A 54 19.46 -6.51 24.41
N ASP A 55 20.50 -7.34 24.40
CA ASP A 55 21.66 -7.22 23.50
C ASP A 55 21.51 -8.00 22.20
N SER A 56 20.36 -8.63 21.96
CA SER A 56 20.05 -9.30 20.70
C SER A 56 19.26 -8.40 19.77
N TYR A 57 19.52 -8.48 18.46
CA TYR A 57 18.70 -7.80 17.45
C TYR A 57 18.92 -8.38 16.04
N TYR A 58 17.96 -8.13 15.16
CA TYR A 58 18.10 -8.41 13.73
C TYR A 58 17.66 -7.21 12.86
N CYS A 59 18.50 -6.82 11.92
CA CYS A 59 18.22 -5.76 10.95
C CYS A 59 17.81 -6.37 9.61
N ILE A 60 16.71 -5.91 9.04
CA ILE A 60 16.07 -6.55 7.88
C ILE A 60 15.67 -5.48 6.88
N ASP A 61 15.93 -5.69 5.59
CA ASP A 61 15.44 -4.78 4.56
C ASP A 61 13.92 -4.97 4.38
N ILE A 62 13.19 -3.84 4.35
CA ILE A 62 11.73 -3.87 4.24
C ILE A 62 11.26 -4.41 2.89
N HIS A 63 12.06 -4.42 1.84
CA HIS A 63 11.57 -4.68 0.49
C HIS A 63 11.31 -6.17 0.22
N LYS A 64 10.51 -6.45 -0.81
CA LYS A 64 10.19 -7.82 -1.23
C LYS A 64 11.48 -8.60 -1.56
N PRO A 65 11.54 -9.91 -1.23
CA PRO A 65 10.44 -10.75 -0.76
C PRO A 65 10.23 -10.78 0.77
N THR A 66 10.77 -9.86 1.57
CA THR A 66 10.55 -9.86 3.03
C THR A 66 9.06 -9.95 3.38
N ASN A 67 8.67 -10.83 4.30
CA ASN A 67 7.28 -11.02 4.72
C ASN A 67 7.01 -10.25 6.02
N ILE A 68 6.24 -9.16 5.93
CA ILE A 68 5.95 -8.27 7.06
C ILE A 68 5.10 -8.96 8.14
N ASP A 69 4.20 -9.87 7.77
CA ASP A 69 3.38 -10.59 8.75
C ASP A 69 4.22 -11.48 9.64
N TYR A 70 5.20 -12.17 9.07
CA TYR A 70 6.13 -12.98 9.85
C TYR A 70 6.99 -12.11 10.77
N LEU A 71 7.44 -10.94 10.33
CA LEU A 71 8.12 -10.00 11.23
C LEU A 71 7.19 -9.53 12.37
N ALA A 72 5.90 -9.33 12.09
CA ALA A 72 4.92 -9.00 13.11
C ALA A 72 4.71 -10.15 14.12
N GLU A 73 4.77 -11.41 13.68
CA GLU A 73 4.76 -12.57 14.59
C GLU A 73 5.96 -12.56 15.55
N PHE A 74 7.18 -12.33 15.03
CA PHE A 74 8.37 -12.16 15.88
C PHE A 74 8.17 -10.99 16.86
N LYS A 75 7.66 -9.85 16.38
CA LYS A 75 7.47 -8.68 17.26
C LYS A 75 6.39 -8.90 18.33
N LYS A 76 5.35 -9.69 18.07
CA LYS A 76 4.35 -10.10 19.08
C LYS A 76 4.98 -10.92 20.22
N LEU A 77 6.08 -11.61 19.96
CA LEU A 77 6.90 -12.32 20.96
C LEU A 77 7.99 -11.41 21.56
N ASP A 78 7.89 -10.10 21.40
CA ASP A 78 8.85 -9.09 21.84
C ASP A 78 10.29 -9.29 21.32
N SER A 79 10.44 -9.92 20.15
CA SER A 79 11.75 -10.00 19.49
C SER A 79 12.22 -8.62 19.00
N ASN A 80 13.52 -8.37 19.15
CA ASN A 80 14.19 -7.13 18.73
C ASN A 80 14.46 -7.10 17.21
N ILE A 81 13.43 -6.73 16.45
CA ILE A 81 13.48 -6.58 14.99
C ILE A 81 13.61 -5.11 14.60
N PHE A 82 14.50 -4.83 13.65
CA PHE A 82 14.75 -3.52 13.07
C PHE A 82 14.59 -3.57 11.55
N LEU A 83 13.95 -2.55 10.98
CA LEU A 83 13.74 -2.41 9.55
C LEU A 83 14.66 -1.35 8.96
N HIS A 84 15.30 -1.70 7.86
CA HIS A 84 15.95 -0.77 6.97
C HIS A 84 14.94 -0.33 5.89
N ASP A 85 14.59 0.96 5.90
CA ASP A 85 13.49 1.55 5.12
C ASP A 85 13.96 2.70 4.23
N TYR A 86 15.09 2.50 3.55
CA TYR A 86 15.64 3.45 2.57
C TYR A 86 15.54 2.91 1.14
N GLU A 87 15.19 3.79 0.21
CA GLU A 87 15.11 3.50 -1.23
C GLU A 87 15.82 4.59 -2.03
N LEU A 88 16.34 4.23 -3.21
CA LEU A 88 16.78 5.21 -4.20
C LEU A 88 15.60 5.67 -5.07
N LYS A 89 15.26 6.96 -4.99
CA LYS A 89 14.22 7.54 -5.83
C LYS A 89 14.68 7.56 -7.29
N SER A 90 14.00 6.83 -8.18
CA SER A 90 14.15 7.06 -9.62
C SER A 90 13.34 8.29 -10.03
N ASN A 91 13.96 9.16 -10.85
CA ASN A 91 13.30 10.34 -11.43
C ASN A 91 12.66 10.06 -12.80
N SER A 92 12.66 8.82 -13.29
CA SER A 92 12.07 8.54 -14.60
C SER A 92 10.55 8.66 -14.55
N GLN A 93 9.98 9.29 -15.58
CA GLN A 93 8.53 9.28 -15.83
C GLN A 93 8.01 7.87 -16.14
N ASN A 94 8.91 6.92 -16.39
CA ASN A 94 8.65 5.49 -16.59
C ASN A 94 9.05 4.67 -15.35
N TYR A 95 8.74 5.18 -14.15
CA TYR A 95 9.09 4.59 -12.86
C TYR A 95 8.75 3.08 -12.78
N GLU A 96 7.61 2.66 -13.37
CA GLU A 96 7.18 1.25 -13.39
C GLU A 96 8.07 0.34 -14.25
N LEU A 97 8.55 0.80 -15.41
CA LEU A 97 9.43 0.04 -16.29
C LEU A 97 10.86 -0.07 -15.73
N GLU A 98 11.31 0.93 -14.97
CA GLU A 98 12.65 0.92 -14.37
C GLU A 98 12.73 0.17 -13.03
N MET A 99 11.65 0.16 -12.23
CA MET A 99 11.55 -0.65 -11.01
C MET A 99 11.73 -2.15 -11.29
N GLN A 100 11.30 -2.62 -12.47
CA GLN A 100 11.52 -4.00 -12.89
C GLN A 100 13.01 -4.31 -13.19
N GLN A 101 13.85 -3.30 -13.41
CA GLN A 101 15.23 -3.48 -13.88
C GLN A 101 16.31 -3.04 -12.88
N LYS A 102 16.00 -2.16 -11.93
CA LYS A 102 16.99 -1.65 -10.95
C LYS A 102 16.48 -1.91 -9.55
N ASN A 103 17.21 -2.74 -8.79
CA ASN A 103 16.93 -3.04 -7.39
C ASN A 103 17.33 -1.84 -6.52
N PRO A 104 16.41 -0.98 -6.05
CA PRO A 104 16.75 0.29 -5.41
C PRO A 104 17.11 0.16 -3.92
N TYR A 105 17.25 -1.07 -3.43
CA TYR A 105 17.38 -1.41 -2.01
C TYR A 105 18.84 -1.33 -1.56
N LEU A 106 19.08 -0.80 -0.35
CA LEU A 106 20.45 -0.49 0.10
C LEU A 106 20.99 -1.48 1.15
N LEU A 107 20.14 -2.22 1.88
CA LEU A 107 20.62 -3.23 2.83
C LEU A 107 20.73 -4.60 2.15
N HIS A 108 21.97 -5.02 1.87
CA HIS A 108 22.26 -6.32 1.27
C HIS A 108 23.17 -7.21 2.14
N SER A 109 23.48 -6.79 3.37
CA SER A 109 24.28 -7.55 4.33
C SER A 109 23.60 -8.87 4.71
N LYS A 110 24.40 -9.91 4.93
CA LYS A 110 23.97 -11.26 5.33
C LYS A 110 25.00 -11.81 6.31
N MET A 111 24.82 -11.41 7.57
CA MET A 111 25.79 -11.61 8.63
C MET A 111 25.09 -11.88 9.96
N ILE A 112 25.64 -12.81 10.73
CA ILE A 112 25.16 -13.16 12.07
C ILE A 112 26.33 -13.23 13.02
N LEU A 113 26.20 -12.63 14.19
CA LEU A 113 27.13 -12.71 15.30
C LEU A 113 26.42 -13.39 16.47
N PHE A 114 26.90 -14.57 16.84
CA PHE A 114 26.49 -15.27 18.06
C PHE A 114 27.53 -15.02 19.14
N GLU A 115 27.10 -14.46 20.27
CA GLU A 115 27.90 -14.41 21.48
C GLU A 115 27.62 -15.67 22.29
N LEU A 116 28.65 -16.46 22.58
CA LEU A 116 28.57 -17.73 23.28
C LEU A 116 29.13 -17.57 24.71
N PRO A 117 28.86 -18.53 25.62
CA PRO A 117 29.52 -18.58 26.93
C PRO A 117 31.05 -18.53 26.85
N ASP A 118 31.68 -18.18 27.97
CA ASP A 118 33.13 -18.07 28.11
C ASP A 118 33.80 -17.09 27.14
N TYR A 119 33.11 -16.01 26.78
CA TYR A 119 33.57 -14.98 25.85
C TYR A 119 33.92 -15.50 24.44
N LYS A 120 33.38 -16.66 24.07
CA LYS A 120 33.50 -17.20 22.71
C LYS A 120 32.47 -16.53 21.81
N VAL A 121 32.77 -16.48 20.52
CA VAL A 121 31.85 -15.97 19.51
C VAL A 121 31.91 -16.81 18.26
N GLU A 122 30.80 -16.80 17.54
CA GLU A 122 30.66 -17.42 16.23
C GLU A 122 30.09 -16.40 15.25
N ILE A 123 30.79 -16.16 14.15
CA ILE A 123 30.45 -15.15 13.15
C ILE A 123 30.14 -15.85 11.83
N TRP A 124 28.93 -15.65 11.31
CA TRP A 124 28.49 -16.19 10.03
C TRP A 124 28.47 -15.06 9.01
N VAL A 125 29.12 -15.28 7.86
CA VAL A 125 29.11 -14.35 6.73
C VAL A 125 28.90 -15.13 5.46
N GLY A 126 27.90 -14.78 4.65
CA GLY A 126 27.64 -15.55 3.43
C GLY A 126 26.54 -15.00 2.55
N SER A 127 26.00 -15.87 1.69
CA SER A 127 24.89 -15.57 0.79
C SER A 127 23.50 -15.84 1.40
N HIS A 128 23.45 -16.42 2.60
CA HIS A 128 22.20 -16.85 3.24
C HIS A 128 21.31 -15.66 3.64
N ASN A 129 20.11 -15.61 3.06
CA ASN A 129 19.00 -14.82 3.61
C ASN A 129 18.18 -15.66 4.58
N PHE A 130 17.32 -15.03 5.40
CA PHE A 130 16.38 -15.74 6.26
C PHE A 130 15.12 -16.12 5.47
N THR A 131 15.31 -16.89 4.40
CA THR A 131 14.23 -17.42 3.57
C THR A 131 14.18 -18.92 3.69
N GLN A 132 12.99 -19.50 3.51
CA GLN A 132 12.85 -20.97 3.55
C GLN A 132 13.75 -21.66 2.52
N ARG A 133 13.90 -21.06 1.33
CA ARG A 133 14.73 -21.61 0.24
C ARG A 133 16.21 -21.62 0.59
N ALA A 134 16.73 -20.53 1.14
CA ALA A 134 18.13 -20.43 1.56
C ALA A 134 18.42 -21.38 2.72
N ILE A 135 17.58 -21.37 3.76
CA ILE A 135 17.84 -22.15 4.99
C ILE A 135 17.67 -23.67 4.76
N ARG A 136 16.69 -24.10 3.94
CA ARG A 136 16.49 -25.52 3.59
C ARG A 136 17.49 -26.05 2.56
N GLY A 137 18.34 -25.20 1.98
CA GLY A 137 19.31 -25.62 0.97
C GLY A 137 18.72 -25.87 -0.41
N VAL A 138 17.61 -25.21 -0.76
CA VAL A 138 17.07 -25.19 -2.13
C VAL A 138 17.94 -24.29 -3.02
N ASN A 139 18.40 -23.17 -2.46
CA ASN A 139 19.39 -22.33 -3.11
C ASN A 139 20.80 -22.94 -2.89
N ILE A 140 21.69 -22.72 -3.87
CA ILE A 140 23.12 -22.97 -3.68
C ILE A 140 23.66 -21.79 -2.87
N GLU A 141 23.85 -22.02 -1.58
CA GLU A 141 24.34 -21.02 -0.64
C GLU A 141 25.81 -21.30 -0.27
N SER A 142 26.53 -20.27 0.16
CA SER A 142 27.84 -20.42 0.79
C SER A 142 27.99 -19.42 1.91
N SER A 143 28.44 -19.90 3.07
CA SER A 143 28.69 -19.08 4.24
C SER A 143 29.91 -19.59 4.98
N ILE A 144 30.70 -18.67 5.49
CA ILE A 144 31.85 -18.94 6.33
C ILE A 144 31.43 -18.69 7.77
N ILE A 145 31.70 -19.68 8.63
CA ILE A 145 31.63 -19.55 10.07
C ILE A 145 33.04 -19.29 10.59
N ILE A 146 33.22 -18.25 11.40
CA ILE A 146 34.47 -17.91 12.06
C ILE A 146 34.25 -18.01 13.57
N ARG A 147 34.98 -18.91 14.23
CA ARG A 147 34.96 -19.05 15.68
C ARG A 147 36.18 -18.41 16.30
N THR A 148 35.94 -17.57 17.29
CA THR A 148 36.97 -16.77 17.96
C THR A 148 36.46 -16.34 19.34
N ASN A 149 37.11 -15.35 19.97
CA ASN A 149 36.72 -14.76 21.24
C ASN A 149 36.32 -13.28 21.08
N GLN A 150 35.58 -12.75 22.05
CA GLN A 150 35.14 -11.35 22.10
C GLN A 150 36.31 -10.34 22.20
N ASN A 151 37.52 -10.78 22.58
CA ASN A 151 38.70 -9.92 22.59
C ASN A 151 39.40 -9.83 21.21
N SER A 152 38.91 -10.54 20.19
CA SER A 152 39.53 -10.54 18.87
C SER A 152 39.12 -9.31 18.06
N LYS A 153 40.04 -8.82 17.21
CA LYS A 153 39.78 -7.67 16.34
C LYS A 153 38.57 -7.89 15.41
N ILE A 154 38.41 -9.09 14.87
CA ILE A 154 37.30 -9.39 13.95
C ILE A 154 35.95 -9.28 14.66
N TYR A 155 35.85 -9.67 15.93
CA TYR A 155 34.64 -9.47 16.72
C TYR A 155 34.32 -7.98 16.86
N SER A 156 35.29 -7.15 17.24
CA SER A 156 35.04 -5.71 17.40
C SER A 156 34.64 -5.04 16.09
N ASP A 157 35.24 -5.46 14.97
CA ASP A 157 34.94 -4.91 13.64
C ASP A 157 33.52 -5.33 13.18
N VAL A 158 33.13 -6.59 13.39
CA VAL A 158 31.79 -7.11 13.07
C VAL A 158 30.72 -6.48 13.94
N LEU A 159 30.96 -6.39 15.26
CA LEU A 159 30.04 -5.74 16.19
C LEU A 159 29.82 -4.28 15.80
N LYS A 160 30.90 -3.54 15.51
CA LYS A 160 30.82 -2.15 15.05
C LYS A 160 30.03 -2.02 13.74
N TYR A 161 30.21 -2.95 12.81
CA TYR A 161 29.49 -2.96 11.54
C TYR A 161 27.99 -3.25 11.71
N LEU A 162 27.62 -4.24 12.51
CA LEU A 162 26.23 -4.57 12.79
C LEU A 162 25.52 -3.45 13.57
N THR A 163 26.21 -2.82 14.53
CA THR A 163 25.69 -1.64 15.24
C THR A 163 25.47 -0.47 14.28
N PHE A 164 26.41 -0.23 13.36
CA PHE A 164 26.22 0.78 12.32
C PHE A 164 24.97 0.52 11.47
N ILE A 165 24.69 -0.74 11.09
CA ILE A 165 23.46 -1.08 10.36
C ILE A 165 22.23 -0.79 11.24
N LYS A 166 22.24 -1.25 12.50
CA LYS A 166 21.13 -1.05 13.45
C LYS A 166 20.80 0.44 13.64
N ASP A 167 21.82 1.28 13.78
CA ASP A 167 21.66 2.74 13.95
C ASP A 167 21.08 3.41 12.70
N ASN A 168 21.15 2.75 11.53
CA ASN A 168 20.52 3.17 10.28
C ASN A 168 19.19 2.43 10.01
N CYS A 169 18.66 1.71 10.99
CA CYS A 169 17.36 1.06 10.93
C CYS A 169 16.39 1.69 11.94
N ILE A 170 15.10 1.43 11.76
CA ILE A 170 14.06 1.77 12.72
C ILE A 170 13.58 0.53 13.46
N PRO A 171 13.17 0.61 14.73
CA PRO A 171 12.50 -0.51 15.40
C PRO A 171 11.20 -0.89 14.67
N PHE A 172 10.92 -2.19 14.55
CA PHE A 172 9.64 -2.67 13.99
C PHE A 172 8.49 -2.37 14.96
N ASP A 173 7.47 -1.65 14.49
CA ASP A 173 6.26 -1.32 15.25
C ASP A 173 5.04 -2.07 14.70
N LEU A 174 4.34 -2.80 15.57
CA LEU A 174 3.10 -3.52 15.23
C LEU A 174 1.99 -2.60 14.72
N LYS A 175 2.00 -1.31 15.10
CA LYS A 175 1.02 -0.31 14.65
C LYS A 175 1.19 0.10 13.19
N ASP A 176 2.37 -0.15 12.63
CA ASP A 176 2.75 0.27 11.29
C ASP A 176 2.74 -0.91 10.28
N VAL A 177 2.28 -2.11 10.68
CA VAL A 177 2.27 -3.31 9.81
C VAL A 177 1.61 -3.06 8.46
N ASP A 178 0.39 -2.51 8.43
CA ASP A 178 -0.30 -2.19 7.18
C ASP A 178 0.45 -1.15 6.35
N PHE A 179 1.14 -0.22 7.02
CA PHE A 179 1.95 0.77 6.34
C PHE A 179 3.20 0.14 5.72
N TYR A 180 3.88 -0.79 6.39
CA TYR A 180 5.02 -1.51 5.81
C TYR A 180 4.62 -2.30 4.57
N LYS A 181 3.47 -3.00 4.62
CA LYS A 181 2.90 -3.70 3.46
C LYS A 181 2.57 -2.76 2.30
N LEU A 182 2.06 -1.55 2.63
CA LEU A 182 1.83 -0.50 1.64
C LEU A 182 3.14 -0.06 0.98
N LEU A 183 4.21 0.11 1.74
CA LEU A 183 5.53 0.47 1.20
C LEU A 183 6.03 -0.57 0.21
N GLN A 184 5.90 -1.86 0.55
CA GLN A 184 6.29 -2.98 -0.32
C GLN A 184 5.44 -3.14 -1.59
N GLY A 185 4.30 -2.45 -1.70
CA GLY A 185 3.32 -2.73 -2.75
C GLY A 185 2.74 -4.14 -2.65
N GLU A 186 2.60 -4.68 -1.43
CA GLU A 186 1.84 -5.93 -1.19
C GLU A 186 0.34 -5.74 -1.35
N TYR A 187 -0.13 -4.50 -1.27
CA TYR A 187 -1.38 -4.15 -1.92
C TYR A 187 -1.07 -4.06 -3.42
N GLU A 188 -1.09 -5.22 -4.07
CA GLU A 188 -1.14 -5.33 -5.51
C GLU A 188 -2.15 -4.31 -6.04
N GLU A 189 -1.90 -3.83 -7.24
CA GLU A 189 -2.91 -3.18 -8.07
C GLU A 189 -3.99 -4.20 -8.46
N ASP A 190 -4.56 -4.89 -7.46
CA ASP A 190 -5.85 -5.52 -7.59
C ASP A 190 -6.78 -4.37 -7.95
N THR A 191 -7.10 -4.32 -9.23
CA THR A 191 -7.57 -3.17 -10.00
C THR A 191 -8.50 -2.33 -9.15
N GLY A 192 -7.97 -1.28 -8.50
CA GLY A 192 -8.68 -0.63 -7.40
C GLY A 192 -10.11 -0.35 -7.82
N SER A 193 -11.08 -1.07 -7.23
CA SER A 193 -12.44 -1.09 -7.76
C SER A 193 -12.93 0.34 -7.86
N TRP A 194 -13.39 0.74 -9.03
CA TRP A 194 -13.78 2.13 -9.19
C TRP A 194 -14.97 2.43 -8.30
N VAL A 195 -14.84 3.43 -7.43
CA VAL A 195 -15.91 3.83 -6.54
C VAL A 195 -16.62 5.06 -7.11
N LEU A 196 -17.86 4.88 -7.55
CA LEU A 196 -18.79 5.95 -7.88
C LEU A 196 -19.46 6.45 -6.61
N GLU A 197 -19.21 7.70 -6.24
CA GLU A 197 -19.88 8.37 -5.13
C GLU A 197 -21.19 8.99 -5.58
N LEU A 198 -22.28 8.75 -4.85
CA LEU A 198 -23.59 9.34 -5.10
C LEU A 198 -24.19 9.91 -3.81
N VAL A 199 -25.17 10.80 -3.97
CA VAL A 199 -26.07 11.23 -2.89
C VAL A 199 -27.50 11.08 -3.39
N GLY A 200 -28.43 10.58 -2.58
CA GLY A 200 -29.83 10.48 -3.01
C GLY A 200 -30.78 10.02 -1.91
N GLU A 201 -32.05 9.86 -2.26
CA GLU A 201 -33.10 9.30 -1.41
C GLU A 201 -33.31 7.81 -1.74
N ASN A 202 -34.02 7.06 -0.89
CA ASN A 202 -34.36 5.64 -1.05
C ASN A 202 -33.16 4.78 -1.45
N ALA A 203 -31.97 5.08 -0.92
CA ALA A 203 -30.76 4.38 -1.34
C ALA A 203 -30.72 2.94 -0.81
N ALA A 204 -31.39 2.65 0.31
CA ALA A 204 -31.45 1.33 0.94
C ALA A 204 -32.00 0.23 0.01
N ASN A 205 -32.90 0.61 -0.91
CA ASN A 205 -33.62 -0.29 -1.80
C ASN A 205 -33.07 -0.25 -3.23
N LEU A 206 -31.84 0.25 -3.44
CA LEU A 206 -31.28 0.44 -4.77
C LEU A 206 -31.12 -0.87 -5.57
N VAL A 207 -30.99 -2.00 -4.87
CA VAL A 207 -30.92 -3.32 -5.52
C VAL A 207 -32.22 -3.70 -6.24
N ASP A 208 -33.37 -3.19 -5.78
CA ASP A 208 -34.67 -3.48 -6.40
C ASP A 208 -34.85 -2.78 -7.75
N GLU A 209 -34.14 -1.66 -7.94
CA GLU A 209 -34.19 -0.83 -9.15
C GLU A 209 -33.47 -1.51 -10.33
N LYS A 210 -32.59 -2.51 -10.07
CA LYS A 210 -31.71 -3.25 -10.98
C LYS A 210 -30.75 -2.42 -11.83
N MET A 211 -31.15 -1.23 -12.29
CA MET A 211 -30.37 -0.39 -13.19
C MET A 211 -30.49 1.09 -12.81
N ILE A 212 -29.36 1.78 -12.80
CA ILE A 212 -29.31 3.25 -12.76
C ILE A 212 -28.53 3.79 -13.95
N GLN A 213 -28.81 5.03 -14.32
CA GLN A 213 -28.11 5.69 -15.40
C GLN A 213 -27.25 6.86 -14.90
N LEU A 214 -26.01 6.93 -15.35
CA LEU A 214 -25.12 8.06 -15.11
C LEU A 214 -24.96 8.84 -16.42
N LEU A 215 -25.24 10.14 -16.38
CA LEU A 215 -24.96 11.07 -17.46
C LEU A 215 -23.80 11.98 -17.04
N GLY A 216 -22.90 12.36 -17.94
CA GLY A 216 -21.84 13.28 -17.57
C GLY A 216 -21.29 14.10 -18.72
N VAL A 217 -20.48 15.10 -18.36
CA VAL A 217 -19.94 16.11 -19.28
C VAL A 217 -18.47 15.90 -19.64
N ASP A 218 -17.72 15.09 -18.90
CA ASP A 218 -16.31 14.78 -19.19
C ASP A 218 -16.17 13.36 -19.72
N SER A 219 -16.00 13.19 -21.04
CA SER A 219 -15.89 11.87 -21.66
C SER A 219 -14.62 11.11 -21.26
N LYS A 220 -13.64 11.76 -20.61
CA LYS A 220 -12.47 11.06 -20.05
C LYS A 220 -12.82 10.12 -18.89
N ASP A 221 -13.97 10.34 -18.25
CA ASP A 221 -14.50 9.43 -17.24
C ASP A 221 -14.97 8.08 -17.84
N LEU A 222 -15.15 8.01 -19.16
CA LEU A 222 -15.74 6.87 -19.88
C LEU A 222 -14.73 5.73 -20.18
N ILE A 223 -13.44 6.03 -20.17
CA ILE A 223 -12.48 5.25 -20.96
C ILE A 223 -12.25 3.86 -20.31
N ASP A 224 -12.64 2.83 -21.08
CA ASP A 224 -12.39 1.39 -20.93
C ASP A 224 -13.01 0.65 -19.75
N ARG A 225 -14.32 0.82 -19.53
CA ARG A 225 -15.02 0.24 -18.36
C ARG A 225 -16.16 -0.72 -18.66
N LEU A 226 -16.45 -0.98 -19.93
CA LEU A 226 -17.52 -1.90 -20.30
C LEU A 226 -17.25 -3.30 -19.73
N GLY A 227 -18.21 -3.88 -19.01
CA GLY A 227 -18.08 -5.17 -18.33
C GLY A 227 -17.20 -5.16 -17.08
N GLN A 228 -16.75 -3.98 -16.61
CA GLN A 228 -16.00 -3.90 -15.36
C GLN A 228 -16.95 -3.81 -14.16
N GLU A 229 -16.57 -4.51 -13.10
CA GLU A 229 -17.17 -4.36 -11.78
C GLU A 229 -16.74 -3.03 -11.17
N ILE A 230 -17.72 -2.31 -10.65
CA ILE A 230 -17.55 -1.05 -9.95
C ILE A 230 -18.27 -1.12 -8.62
N ILE A 231 -17.99 -0.12 -7.78
CA ILE A 231 -18.63 0.00 -6.48
C ILE A 231 -19.33 1.33 -6.43
N ILE A 232 -20.57 1.32 -5.97
CA ILE A 232 -21.35 2.53 -5.77
C ILE A 232 -21.43 2.79 -4.27
N GLN A 233 -20.89 3.91 -3.82
CA GLN A 233 -21.02 4.41 -2.45
C GLN A 233 -22.04 5.55 -2.46
N ILE A 234 -23.19 5.34 -1.84
CA ILE A 234 -24.27 6.32 -1.81
C ILE A 234 -24.58 6.78 -0.39
N LEU A 235 -24.60 8.10 -0.18
CA LEU A 235 -25.15 8.71 1.04
C LEU A 235 -26.67 8.85 0.89
N ASN A 236 -27.42 8.08 1.67
CA ASN A 236 -28.87 8.17 1.73
C ASN A 236 -29.30 9.38 2.54
N LEU A 237 -30.15 10.23 1.95
CA LEU A 237 -30.65 11.43 2.61
C LEU A 237 -31.81 11.15 3.58
N ASP A 238 -32.50 10.02 3.44
CA ASP A 238 -33.66 9.69 4.28
C ASP A 238 -33.25 9.32 5.71
N ASP A 239 -32.21 8.49 5.86
CA ASP A 239 -31.75 7.99 7.16
C ASP A 239 -30.30 8.37 7.49
N GLU A 240 -29.68 9.22 6.65
CA GLU A 240 -28.30 9.67 6.78
C GLU A 240 -27.28 8.52 6.89
N LYS A 241 -27.57 7.35 6.32
CA LYS A 241 -26.63 6.22 6.25
C LYS A 241 -25.96 6.13 4.88
N GLU A 242 -24.79 5.49 4.89
CA GLU A 242 -24.09 5.14 3.67
C GLU A 242 -24.43 3.70 3.30
N TYR A 243 -24.70 3.50 2.03
CA TYR A 243 -24.92 2.20 1.44
C TYR A 243 -23.86 1.97 0.38
N ILE A 244 -23.37 0.74 0.31
CA ILE A 244 -22.35 0.33 -0.65
C ILE A 244 -22.95 -0.79 -1.48
N TYR A 245 -22.87 -0.66 -2.80
CA TYR A 245 -23.36 -1.65 -3.75
C TYR A 245 -22.25 -2.08 -4.68
N LYS A 246 -22.24 -3.36 -5.02
CA LYS A 246 -21.52 -3.86 -6.19
C LYS A 246 -22.36 -3.63 -7.42
N ALA A 247 -21.74 -3.13 -8.49
CA ALA A 247 -22.41 -2.86 -9.75
C ALA A 247 -21.53 -3.20 -10.95
N GLU A 248 -22.12 -3.33 -12.13
CA GLU A 248 -21.42 -3.58 -13.39
C GLU A 248 -21.79 -2.52 -14.43
N VAL A 249 -20.80 -2.10 -15.22
CA VAL A 249 -21.01 -1.21 -16.35
C VAL A 249 -21.50 -2.03 -17.55
N LEU A 250 -22.81 -2.10 -17.74
CA LEU A 250 -23.41 -2.85 -18.84
C LEU A 250 -23.24 -2.17 -20.19
N GLN A 251 -23.38 -0.85 -20.22
CA GLN A 251 -23.30 -0.06 -21.44
C GLN A 251 -22.70 1.31 -21.13
N ALA A 252 -21.88 1.80 -22.04
CA ALA A 252 -21.37 3.16 -22.02
C ALA A 252 -21.33 3.68 -23.45
N GLY A 253 -21.57 4.97 -23.63
CA GLY A 253 -21.52 5.59 -24.94
C GLY A 253 -21.27 7.08 -24.88
N GLU A 254 -20.53 7.59 -25.85
CA GLU A 254 -20.39 9.03 -26.08
C GLU A 254 -21.60 9.58 -26.81
N MET A 255 -22.04 10.77 -26.39
CA MET A 255 -23.06 11.55 -27.05
C MET A 255 -22.38 12.68 -27.81
N ASN A 256 -22.40 12.59 -29.15
CA ASN A 256 -21.78 13.58 -30.01
C ASN A 256 -22.73 14.78 -30.21
N LEU A 257 -22.45 15.89 -29.52
CA LEU A 257 -23.25 17.12 -29.61
C LEU A 257 -23.44 17.67 -31.03
N GLN A 258 -22.55 17.33 -31.96
CA GLN A 258 -22.61 17.75 -33.36
C GLN A 258 -23.45 16.81 -34.25
N ASN A 259 -23.86 15.65 -33.75
CA ASN A 259 -24.61 14.66 -34.49
C ASN A 259 -25.98 14.41 -33.84
N SER A 260 -27.05 15.02 -34.37
CA SER A 260 -28.40 14.87 -33.82
C SER A 260 -28.88 13.42 -33.71
N LYS A 261 -28.31 12.49 -34.50
CA LYS A 261 -28.63 11.06 -34.42
C LYS A 261 -28.08 10.38 -33.16
N SER A 262 -27.06 10.93 -32.50
CA SER A 262 -26.53 10.33 -31.25
C SER A 262 -27.51 10.43 -30.09
N PHE A 263 -28.51 11.32 -30.19
CA PHE A 263 -29.56 11.47 -29.18
C PHE A 263 -30.78 10.59 -29.45
N GLY A 264 -30.84 9.88 -30.58
CA GLY A 264 -31.98 9.00 -30.92
C GLY A 264 -32.15 7.79 -29.99
N ILE A 265 -31.32 7.65 -28.96
CA ILE A 265 -31.42 6.62 -27.93
C ILE A 265 -32.54 7.00 -26.98
N THR A 266 -33.42 6.05 -26.68
CA THR A 266 -34.45 6.17 -25.64
C THR A 266 -34.15 5.21 -24.51
N PHE A 267 -34.41 5.64 -23.29
CA PHE A 267 -34.23 4.84 -22.08
C PHE A 267 -35.59 4.64 -21.42
N SER A 268 -35.88 3.41 -20.98
CA SER A 268 -37.04 3.18 -20.11
C SER A 268 -36.89 4.02 -18.82
N PRO A 269 -38.01 4.34 -18.13
CA PRO A 269 -37.95 4.95 -16.81
C PRO A 269 -36.98 4.21 -15.91
N ARG A 270 -36.09 4.97 -15.26
CA ARG A 270 -35.07 4.47 -14.33
C ARG A 270 -34.56 5.62 -13.47
N ARG A 271 -33.93 5.30 -12.35
CA ARG A 271 -33.20 6.30 -11.57
C ARG A 271 -31.94 6.72 -12.32
N TYR A 272 -31.57 7.98 -12.18
CA TYR A 272 -30.41 8.51 -12.88
C TYR A 272 -29.67 9.57 -12.05
N ALA A 273 -28.39 9.75 -12.35
CA ALA A 273 -27.54 10.76 -11.75
C ALA A 273 -26.80 11.55 -12.84
N VAL A 274 -26.57 12.83 -12.57
CA VAL A 274 -25.85 13.74 -13.47
C VAL A 274 -24.51 14.11 -12.85
N ARG A 275 -23.43 13.80 -13.55
CA ARG A 275 -22.05 14.06 -13.16
C ARG A 275 -21.51 15.29 -13.87
N GLY A 276 -21.39 16.36 -13.09
CA GLY A 276 -20.58 17.52 -13.45
C GLY A 276 -19.11 17.31 -13.12
N THR A 277 -18.26 18.27 -13.50
CA THR A 277 -16.81 18.25 -13.26
C THR A 277 -16.45 18.23 -11.76
N ASP A 278 -17.14 19.06 -10.97
CA ASP A 278 -16.72 19.38 -9.59
C ASP A 278 -17.73 18.98 -8.50
N LYS A 279 -18.77 18.18 -8.80
CA LYS A 279 -19.83 17.83 -7.82
C LYS A 279 -20.07 16.33 -7.72
N ILE A 280 -20.43 15.86 -6.52
CA ILE A 280 -20.92 14.49 -6.31
C ILE A 280 -22.32 14.40 -6.97
N PRO A 281 -22.55 13.47 -7.89
CA PRO A 281 -23.84 13.32 -8.57
C PRO A 281 -24.98 13.03 -7.59
N TYR A 282 -26.13 13.65 -7.83
CA TYR A 282 -27.37 13.35 -7.11
C TYR A 282 -28.17 12.26 -7.84
N LEU A 283 -28.50 11.17 -7.15
CA LEU A 283 -29.35 10.10 -7.66
C LEU A 283 -30.83 10.48 -7.57
N ARG A 284 -31.39 10.86 -8.71
CA ARG A 284 -32.76 11.31 -8.85
C ARG A 284 -33.75 10.13 -8.82
N LYS A 285 -35.03 10.48 -8.68
CA LYS A 285 -36.14 9.53 -8.73
C LYS A 285 -36.27 8.92 -10.12
N GLU A 286 -36.98 7.80 -10.19
CA GLU A 286 -37.30 7.13 -11.43
C GLU A 286 -38.10 8.06 -12.35
N GLN A 287 -37.61 8.27 -13.56
CA GLN A 287 -38.33 9.00 -14.60
C GLN A 287 -37.75 8.67 -15.97
N GLU A 288 -38.49 9.01 -17.03
CA GLU A 288 -37.98 8.98 -18.39
C GLU A 288 -36.92 10.08 -18.58
N ILE A 289 -35.79 9.71 -19.20
CA ILE A 289 -34.72 10.67 -19.51
C ILE A 289 -35.08 11.42 -20.79
N SER A 290 -35.43 12.70 -20.64
CA SER A 290 -35.78 13.55 -21.78
C SER A 290 -34.62 13.71 -22.76
N GLN A 291 -34.96 13.91 -24.03
CA GLN A 291 -34.01 14.22 -25.10
C GLN A 291 -33.17 15.49 -24.81
N THR A 292 -33.80 16.52 -24.24
CA THR A 292 -33.10 17.75 -23.83
C THR A 292 -31.99 17.45 -22.83
N LEU A 293 -32.27 16.59 -21.84
CA LEU A 293 -31.26 16.20 -20.86
C LEU A 293 -30.11 15.42 -21.50
N LEU A 294 -30.37 14.55 -22.47
CA LEU A 294 -29.30 13.85 -23.21
C LEU A 294 -28.43 14.83 -24.00
N GLN A 295 -29.02 15.86 -24.60
CA GLN A 295 -28.33 16.90 -25.36
C GLN A 295 -27.40 17.79 -24.52
N GLU A 296 -27.58 17.82 -23.20
CA GLU A 296 -26.74 18.59 -22.28
C GLU A 296 -25.48 17.84 -21.82
N HIS A 297 -25.33 16.56 -22.19
CA HIS A 297 -24.29 15.69 -21.67
C HIS A 297 -23.47 15.06 -22.80
N ASN A 298 -22.23 14.70 -22.50
CA ASN A 298 -21.27 14.16 -23.47
C ASN A 298 -21.18 12.63 -23.42
N TYR A 299 -21.71 11.99 -22.37
CA TYR A 299 -21.73 10.54 -22.28
C TYR A 299 -22.86 10.02 -21.38
N TYR A 300 -23.18 8.73 -21.56
CA TYR A 300 -24.03 7.97 -20.66
C TYR A 300 -23.37 6.66 -20.24
N ILE A 301 -23.72 6.17 -19.04
CA ILE A 301 -23.34 4.85 -18.52
C ILE A 301 -24.59 4.20 -17.91
N ASN A 302 -24.90 2.97 -18.31
CA ASN A 302 -25.89 2.13 -17.66
C ASN A 302 -25.19 1.21 -16.66
N LEU A 303 -25.58 1.32 -15.40
CA LEU A 303 -25.01 0.57 -14.29
C LEU A 303 -26.05 -0.42 -13.79
N GLU A 304 -25.72 -1.71 -13.81
CA GLU A 304 -26.53 -2.74 -13.15
C GLU A 304 -26.12 -2.88 -11.69
N ILE A 305 -27.09 -2.83 -10.79
CA ILE A 305 -26.88 -3.03 -9.37
C ILE A 305 -26.95 -4.53 -9.09
N ILE A 306 -25.84 -5.13 -8.67
CA ILE A 306 -25.75 -6.57 -8.48
C ILE A 306 -26.20 -6.94 -7.07
N GLU A 307 -25.53 -6.40 -6.05
CA GLU A 307 -25.80 -6.75 -4.65
C GLU A 307 -25.37 -5.65 -3.67
N PRO A 308 -26.02 -5.55 -2.51
CA PRO A 308 -25.53 -4.72 -1.40
C PRO A 308 -24.28 -5.35 -0.76
N LEU A 309 -23.29 -4.52 -0.47
CA LEU A 309 -22.07 -4.91 0.23
C LEU A 309 -22.20 -4.56 1.72
N ILE A 310 -22.77 -5.50 2.49
CA ILE A 310 -22.98 -5.36 3.94
C ILE A 310 -21.64 -5.49 4.68
N ASP A 311 -21.41 -4.61 5.65
CA ASP A 311 -20.21 -4.51 6.50
C ASP A 311 -18.91 -4.11 5.77
N TYR A 312 -18.96 -3.80 4.48
CA TYR A 312 -17.79 -3.30 3.77
C TYR A 312 -17.49 -1.86 4.15
N LYS A 313 -16.20 -1.50 4.10
CA LYS A 313 -15.74 -0.12 4.29
C LYS A 313 -14.92 0.34 3.09
N VAL A 314 -15.18 1.57 2.65
CA VAL A 314 -14.37 2.23 1.62
C VAL A 314 -13.25 3.03 2.29
N TYR A 315 -12.03 2.78 1.87
CA TYR A 315 -10.85 3.52 2.29
C TYR A 315 -10.26 4.22 1.08
N TYR A 316 -9.70 5.41 1.27
CA TYR A 316 -8.82 5.95 0.24
C TYR A 316 -7.54 5.13 0.22
N LYS A 317 -7.12 4.68 -0.97
CA LYS A 317 -5.72 4.31 -1.16
C LYS A 317 -4.96 5.59 -0.81
N PRO A 318 -4.04 5.58 0.17
CA PRO A 318 -3.12 6.68 0.28
C PRO A 318 -2.47 6.74 -1.10
N ILE A 319 -2.58 7.86 -1.79
CA ILE A 319 -1.67 8.11 -2.92
C ILE A 319 -0.30 7.73 -2.36
N ARG A 320 0.52 7.00 -3.12
CA ARG A 320 1.98 6.99 -2.91
C ARG A 320 2.46 8.43 -3.08
N SER A 321 2.05 9.24 -2.13
CA SER A 321 2.23 10.66 -2.14
C SER A 321 3.66 10.83 -1.72
N LYS A 322 4.26 11.90 -2.19
CA LYS A 322 5.54 12.41 -1.68
C LYS A 322 5.52 12.64 -0.14
N TYR A 323 4.44 12.32 0.57
CA TYR A 323 4.31 12.39 2.03
C TYR A 323 4.73 11.10 2.75
N ASN A 324 4.75 9.93 2.08
CA ASN A 324 5.17 8.67 2.72
C ASN A 324 6.69 8.48 2.72
N TRP A 325 7.37 9.16 1.80
CA TRP A 325 8.81 9.14 1.62
C TRP A 325 9.32 10.58 1.70
N THR A 326 10.33 10.81 2.52
CA THR A 326 10.98 12.11 2.63
C THR A 326 12.34 12.04 1.97
N GLU A 327 12.64 13.00 1.08
CA GLU A 327 14.00 13.19 0.58
C GLU A 327 14.92 13.53 1.75
N ILE A 328 16.04 12.84 1.83
CA ILE A 328 17.05 13.10 2.85
C ILE A 328 18.35 13.55 2.22
N THR A 329 19.12 14.30 3.00
CA THR A 329 20.53 14.47 2.74
C THR A 329 21.24 13.12 2.96
N ASP A 330 22.18 12.80 2.07
CA ASP A 330 22.87 11.51 1.96
C ASP A 330 22.93 10.70 3.27
N PRO A 331 22.30 9.51 3.34
CA PRO A 331 22.34 8.68 4.54
C PRO A 331 23.78 8.27 4.87
N PRO A 332 24.09 8.01 6.15
CA PRO A 332 25.46 7.78 6.62
C PRO A 332 26.26 6.73 5.83
N HIS A 333 25.60 5.69 5.31
CA HIS A 333 26.26 4.66 4.51
C HIS A 333 26.64 5.13 3.10
N LEU A 334 25.86 6.04 2.49
CA LEU A 334 26.20 6.65 1.20
C LEU A 334 27.32 7.68 1.34
N LEU A 335 27.46 8.31 2.51
CA LEU A 335 28.59 9.21 2.81
C LEU A 335 29.96 8.51 2.74
N ARG A 336 30.00 7.18 2.86
CA ARG A 336 31.23 6.38 2.75
C ARG A 336 31.69 6.17 1.31
N MET A 337 30.82 6.40 0.34
CA MET A 337 31.15 6.32 -1.08
C MET A 337 31.95 7.55 -1.49
N ASN A 338 32.92 7.38 -2.39
CA ASN A 338 33.57 8.53 -3.02
C ASN A 338 32.54 9.30 -3.87
N GLN A 339 32.83 10.57 -4.16
CA GLN A 339 31.88 11.44 -4.85
C GLN A 339 31.59 10.99 -6.29
N GLU A 340 32.58 10.41 -6.99
CA GLU A 340 32.45 9.99 -8.38
C GLU A 340 31.48 8.80 -8.53
N ASP A 341 31.64 7.77 -7.69
CA ASP A 341 30.72 6.62 -7.63
C ASP A 341 29.31 7.05 -7.24
N ARG A 342 29.20 8.02 -6.34
CA ARG A 342 27.94 8.62 -5.93
C ARG A 342 27.26 9.30 -7.12
N ASP A 343 27.98 10.16 -7.83
CA ASP A 343 27.47 10.87 -9.01
C ASP A 343 27.05 9.90 -10.12
N LEU A 344 27.80 8.81 -10.31
CA LEU A 344 27.52 7.76 -11.29
C LEU A 344 26.23 7.00 -10.94
N LEU A 345 26.06 6.59 -9.68
CA LEU A 345 24.87 5.88 -9.22
C LEU A 345 23.61 6.76 -9.20
N PHE A 346 23.76 8.04 -8.84
CA PHE A 346 22.62 8.95 -8.67
C PHE A 346 22.29 9.81 -9.89
N GLN A 347 23.06 9.70 -10.97
CA GLN A 347 22.85 10.45 -12.23
C GLN A 347 22.48 11.93 -11.99
N LYS A 348 23.19 12.61 -11.07
CA LYS A 348 22.98 13.99 -10.58
C LYS A 348 21.58 14.36 -10.06
N GLN A 349 20.57 13.50 -10.14
CA GLN A 349 19.18 13.89 -9.87
C GLN A 349 18.43 12.95 -8.91
N SER A 350 18.85 11.70 -8.79
CA SER A 350 18.22 10.73 -7.88
C SER A 350 18.68 11.02 -6.44
N LYS A 351 17.73 11.28 -5.54
CA LYS A 351 18.05 11.44 -4.12
C LYS A 351 17.58 10.22 -3.33
N PRO A 352 18.35 9.78 -2.32
CA PRO A 352 17.86 8.79 -1.38
C PRO A 352 16.61 9.32 -0.68
N ILE A 353 15.65 8.42 -0.49
CA ILE A 353 14.44 8.66 0.26
C ILE A 353 14.39 7.69 1.44
N LYS A 354 13.87 8.17 2.57
CA LYS A 354 13.53 7.32 3.73
C LYS A 354 12.04 7.43 4.02
N ARG A 355 11.52 6.51 4.81
CA ARG A 355 10.17 6.64 5.38
C ARG A 355 9.99 8.01 6.03
N SER A 356 8.88 8.66 5.71
CA SER A 356 8.48 9.90 6.35
C SER A 356 8.12 9.66 7.80
N ASP A 357 8.65 10.49 8.71
CA ASP A 357 8.26 10.51 10.12
C ASP A 357 6.83 11.06 10.30
N LYS A 358 6.26 11.67 9.24
CA LYS A 358 4.84 12.01 9.24
C LYS A 358 4.09 10.71 9.26
N LYS A 359 3.30 10.49 10.32
CA LYS A 359 2.38 9.37 10.40
C LYS A 359 1.70 9.23 9.05
N PRO A 360 1.70 8.03 8.44
CA PRO A 360 0.90 7.83 7.25
C PRO A 360 -0.47 8.41 7.55
N ILE A 361 -1.06 9.10 6.57
CA ILE A 361 -2.49 9.32 6.62
C ILE A 361 -3.02 7.92 6.82
N GLN A 362 -3.49 7.61 8.03
CA GLN A 362 -4.05 6.30 8.33
C GLN A 362 -5.05 6.01 7.22
N LEU A 363 -5.30 4.75 6.90
CA LEU A 363 -6.48 4.43 6.09
C LEU A 363 -7.69 5.02 6.84
N THR A 364 -8.02 6.26 6.51
CA THR A 364 -9.11 6.97 7.13
C THR A 364 -10.30 6.39 6.43
N GLU A 365 -11.09 5.64 7.18
CA GLU A 365 -12.40 5.21 6.74
C GLU A 365 -13.07 6.40 6.08
N PHE A 366 -13.31 6.27 4.78
CA PHE A 366 -13.87 7.36 4.03
C PHE A 366 -15.37 7.33 4.22
N SER A 367 -15.85 8.24 5.05
CA SER A 367 -17.27 8.49 5.18
C SER A 367 -17.62 9.76 4.38
N LEU A 368 -18.53 9.60 3.41
CA LEU A 368 -19.27 10.72 2.83
C LEU A 368 -19.90 11.60 3.91
N LYS A 369 -20.25 11.05 5.09
CA LYS A 369 -20.70 11.84 6.24
C LYS A 369 -19.68 12.89 6.68
N THR A 370 -18.38 12.63 6.60
CA THR A 370 -17.32 13.57 7.01
C THR A 370 -17.16 14.75 6.04
N ILE A 371 -17.37 14.53 4.74
CA ILE A 371 -17.41 15.60 3.72
C ILE A 371 -18.67 16.49 3.86
N SER A 372 -19.66 16.03 4.61
CA SER A 372 -21.02 16.53 4.48
C SER A 372 -21.47 17.59 5.48
N GLN A 373 -20.78 17.96 6.58
CA GLN A 373 -21.40 18.95 7.49
C GLN A 373 -21.55 20.37 6.87
N SER A 374 -20.52 20.87 6.18
CA SER A 374 -20.59 22.11 5.40
C SER A 374 -21.37 21.94 4.10
N SER A 375 -21.19 20.79 3.42
CA SER A 375 -21.90 20.45 2.19
C SER A 375 -23.39 20.16 2.40
N ARG A 376 -23.85 19.76 3.60
CA ARG A 376 -25.26 19.40 3.91
C ARG A 376 -26.19 20.59 3.80
N LYS A 377 -25.79 21.74 4.37
CA LYS A 377 -26.56 22.98 4.25
C LYS A 377 -26.59 23.44 2.80
N GLN A 378 -25.45 23.36 2.12
CA GLN A 378 -25.35 23.72 0.70
C GLN A 378 -26.13 22.77 -0.21
N LEU A 379 -26.13 21.46 0.01
CA LEU A 379 -26.83 20.45 -0.79
C LEU A 379 -28.33 20.50 -0.55
N LYS A 380 -28.78 20.64 0.71
CA LYS A 380 -30.21 20.86 1.02
C LYS A 380 -30.71 22.22 0.50
N SER A 381 -29.85 23.25 0.42
CA SER A 381 -30.20 24.51 -0.24
C SER A 381 -30.11 24.44 -1.77
N TYR A 382 -29.18 23.65 -2.33
CA TYR A 382 -28.99 23.48 -3.78
C TYR A 382 -30.09 22.62 -4.41
N TYR A 383 -30.54 21.60 -3.69
CA TYR A 383 -31.58 20.66 -4.12
C TYR A 383 -32.92 20.90 -3.39
N GLY A 384 -33.10 22.09 -2.82
CA GLY A 384 -34.16 22.39 -1.86
C GLY A 384 -35.59 22.06 -2.31
N SER A 385 -36.32 21.45 -1.38
CA SER A 385 -37.75 21.10 -1.32
C SER A 385 -38.36 20.45 -2.58
N PRO A 386 -38.85 19.19 -2.53
CA PRO A 386 -39.42 18.45 -3.66
C PRO A 386 -40.66 19.05 -4.35
N SER A 387 -41.06 20.28 -4.01
CA SER A 387 -42.39 20.80 -4.29
C SER A 387 -42.48 21.99 -5.25
N ASN A 388 -41.41 22.58 -5.78
CA ASN A 388 -41.56 23.59 -6.85
C ASN A 388 -40.33 23.80 -7.75
N ASN A 389 -40.60 23.80 -9.06
CA ASN A 389 -39.80 24.31 -10.20
C ASN A 389 -38.63 23.48 -10.76
N LEU A 390 -38.99 22.57 -11.66
CA LEU A 390 -38.26 22.32 -12.90
C LEU A 390 -38.25 23.63 -13.73
N LEU A 391 -37.07 24.24 -13.96
CA LEU A 391 -36.70 25.08 -15.14
C LEU A 391 -35.69 26.23 -14.88
N ALA A 392 -35.03 26.33 -13.72
CA ALA A 392 -33.92 27.28 -13.59
C ALA A 392 -32.69 26.62 -12.96
N LEU A 393 -31.71 26.27 -13.80
CA LEU A 393 -30.33 26.14 -13.33
C LEU A 393 -29.84 27.55 -12.99
N PRO A 394 -29.43 27.84 -11.74
CA PRO A 394 -28.84 29.14 -11.43
C PRO A 394 -27.46 29.24 -12.11
N GLY A 395 -27.24 30.39 -12.73
CA GLY A 395 -25.98 30.76 -13.38
C GLY A 395 -24.78 30.66 -12.44
N SER A 396 -23.61 30.52 -13.08
CA SER A 396 -22.26 30.48 -12.54
C SER A 396 -22.09 31.21 -11.20
N PHE A 397 -21.85 30.44 -10.13
CA PHE A 397 -21.19 30.93 -8.93
C PHE A 397 -19.77 30.37 -8.92
N ASP A 398 -18.81 31.25 -9.21
CA ASP A 398 -17.41 31.04 -8.90
C ASP A 398 -17.23 31.11 -7.39
N GLU A 399 -16.90 29.96 -6.78
CA GLU A 399 -15.97 29.80 -5.63
C GLU A 399 -16.22 28.44 -4.97
N THR A 400 -15.75 27.38 -5.61
CA THR A 400 -15.47 26.12 -4.91
C THR A 400 -14.11 26.23 -4.21
N PRO A 401 -13.97 25.86 -2.92
CA PRO A 401 -12.67 25.89 -2.25
C PRO A 401 -11.63 25.05 -3.02
N LYS A 402 -10.51 25.67 -3.40
CA LYS A 402 -9.39 25.04 -4.13
C LYS A 402 -8.86 23.74 -3.48
N GLU A 403 -9.13 23.50 -2.20
CA GLU A 403 -8.78 22.27 -1.48
C GLU A 403 -9.61 21.04 -1.88
N ILE A 404 -10.82 21.20 -2.42
CA ILE A 404 -11.68 20.08 -2.86
C ILE A 404 -11.26 19.57 -4.24
N GLN A 405 -10.79 20.46 -5.12
CA GLN A 405 -10.38 20.11 -6.49
C GLN A 405 -9.12 19.25 -6.54
N ARG A 406 -8.17 19.39 -5.61
CA ARG A 406 -6.91 18.62 -5.61
C ARG A 406 -7.03 17.17 -5.10
N LYS A 407 -8.17 16.77 -4.53
CA LYS A 407 -8.37 15.45 -3.89
C LYS A 407 -9.06 14.40 -4.77
N ARG A 408 -9.38 14.68 -6.04
CA ARG A 408 -10.30 13.83 -6.82
C ARG A 408 -9.70 12.69 -7.63
N ILE A 409 -8.37 12.63 -7.76
CA ILE A 409 -7.69 11.46 -8.34
C ILE A 409 -7.15 10.61 -7.18
N LEU A 410 -8.07 10.05 -6.41
CA LEU A 410 -7.76 9.07 -5.37
C LEU A 410 -8.33 7.72 -5.82
N THR A 411 -7.48 6.74 -6.02
CA THR A 411 -7.92 5.35 -6.09
C THR A 411 -8.47 4.97 -4.72
N LYS A 412 -9.67 4.41 -4.68
CA LYS A 412 -10.32 3.95 -3.46
C LYS A 412 -10.18 2.42 -3.37
N ARG A 413 -10.14 1.91 -2.14
CA ARG A 413 -10.10 0.49 -1.83
C ARG A 413 -11.33 0.15 -1.00
N ILE A 414 -11.82 -1.06 -1.16
CA ILE A 414 -12.86 -1.59 -0.29
C ILE A 414 -12.29 -2.77 0.46
N VAL A 415 -12.51 -2.79 1.76
CA VAL A 415 -12.05 -3.87 2.63
C VAL A 415 -13.26 -4.43 3.34
N LYS A 416 -13.46 -5.74 3.21
CA LYS A 416 -14.33 -6.48 4.11
C LYS A 416 -13.58 -6.61 5.44
N PRO A 417 -14.14 -6.19 6.59
CA PRO A 417 -13.52 -6.45 7.88
C PRO A 417 -13.31 -7.95 8.02
N ALA A 418 -12.11 -8.36 8.46
CA ALA A 418 -11.84 -9.75 8.78
C ALA A 418 -12.90 -10.21 9.80
N ASN A 419 -13.55 -11.35 9.53
CA ASN A 419 -14.45 -11.97 10.50
C ASN A 419 -13.68 -12.09 11.81
N LYS A 420 -14.17 -11.42 12.86
CA LYS A 420 -13.71 -11.68 14.22
C LYS A 420 -14.35 -12.99 14.64
N ASP A 421 -13.70 -14.09 14.29
CA ASP A 421 -13.96 -15.40 14.90
C ASP A 421 -13.46 -15.41 16.35
#